data_AF-A0A1Y4AS63-F1
#
_entry.id   AF-A0A1Y4AS63-F1
#
_cell.length_a   1.000
_cell.length_b   1.000
_cell.length_c   1.000
_cell.angle_alpha   90.00
_cell.angle_beta   90.00
_cell.angle_gamma   90.00
#
_symmetry.space_group_name_H-M   'P 1'
#
loop_
_entity.id
_entity.type
_entity.pdbx_description
1 polymer ?
#
loop_
_entity_poly.entity_id
_entity_poly.type
_entity_poly.pdbx_seq_one_letter_code
_entity_poly.pdbx_strand_id
1 'polypeptide(L)'
;LSAAKRNPSAIISLDELGDCVSGRFSIESEIESKHIESTIDTFLWEQGYEKRNIFIRRYWYFDSIESICEKTGFSQSKVKSILYEMRLKLRKYLESEGIEV
;
A
#
# COMPACT_ATOMS: atom_id res chain seq x y z
N LEU A 1 18.05 -5.01 19.33
CA LEU A 1 17.87 -4.41 17.99
C LEU A 1 17.70 -2.90 18.17
N SER A 2 18.70 -2.06 17.86
CA SER A 2 18.59 -0.61 18.10
C SER A 2 17.79 0.08 16.97
N ALA A 3 17.08 1.14 17.32
CA ALA A 3 16.18 1.92 16.47
C ALA A 3 16.85 2.59 15.23
N ALA A 4 18.17 2.48 15.08
CA ALA A 4 18.97 3.22 14.10
C ALA A 4 18.99 2.65 12.66
N LYS A 5 18.17 1.63 12.34
CA LYS A 5 18.13 1.00 11.00
C LYS A 5 16.76 1.07 10.30
N ARG A 6 15.82 1.86 10.80
CA ARG A 6 14.52 2.00 10.11
C ARG A 6 14.65 3.06 9.01
N ASN A 7 14.46 2.65 7.75
CA ASN A 7 14.34 3.57 6.62
C ASN A 7 13.12 4.48 6.86
N PRO A 8 13.28 5.82 6.94
CA PRO A 8 12.17 6.74 7.20
C PRO A 8 11.03 6.59 6.20
N SER A 9 11.34 6.37 4.92
CA SER A 9 10.33 6.15 3.88
C SER A 9 9.55 4.87 4.11
N ALA A 10 10.19 3.82 4.63
CA ALA A 10 9.52 2.57 4.96
C ALA A 10 8.58 2.73 6.16
N ILE A 11 9.00 3.45 7.22
CA ILE A 11 8.13 3.74 8.36
C ILE A 11 6.89 4.52 7.92
N ILE A 12 7.10 5.62 7.19
CA ILE A 12 5.99 6.48 6.74
C ILE A 12 5.07 5.71 5.80
N SER A 13 5.63 4.89 4.91
CA SER A 13 4.81 4.08 4.01
C SER A 13 3.98 3.03 4.75
N LEU A 14 4.50 2.43 5.81
CA LEU A 14 3.74 1.47 6.62
C LEU A 14 2.66 2.17 7.45
N ASP A 15 2.96 3.34 8.00
CA ASP A 15 2.01 4.18 8.73
C ASP A 15 0.84 4.60 7.82
N GLU A 16 1.13 5.07 6.61
CA GLU A 16 0.13 5.40 5.59
C GLU A 16 -0.79 4.23 5.24
N LEU A 17 -0.24 3.00 5.22
CA LEU A 17 -1.00 1.80 4.89
C LEU A 17 -1.76 1.25 6.09
N GLY A 18 -1.26 1.46 7.32
CA GLY A 18 -1.88 0.99 8.56
C GLY A 18 -3.28 1.54 8.80
N ASP A 19 -3.61 2.70 8.25
CA ASP A 19 -4.99 3.23 8.25
C ASP A 19 -5.94 2.46 7.30
N CYS A 20 -5.40 1.56 6.48
CA CYS A 20 -6.08 0.81 5.43
C CYS A 20 -5.92 -0.70 5.56
N VAL A 21 -5.28 -1.20 6.62
CA VAL A 21 -5.21 -2.61 6.98
C VAL A 21 -5.27 -2.70 8.50
N SER A 22 -6.25 -3.41 9.05
CA SER A 22 -6.35 -3.51 10.51
C SER A 22 -5.12 -4.28 10.98
N GLY A 23 -4.31 -3.65 11.85
CA GLY A 23 -3.10 -4.25 12.41
C GLY A 23 -3.34 -5.46 13.32
N ARG A 24 -4.53 -6.09 13.25
CA ARG A 24 -4.84 -7.36 13.89
C ARG A 24 -4.25 -8.51 13.07
N PHE A 25 -2.93 -8.52 12.89
CA PHE A 25 -2.16 -9.71 12.52
C PHE A 25 -2.16 -10.69 13.69
N SER A 26 -3.35 -11.11 14.10
CA SER A 26 -3.61 -12.07 15.16
C SER A 26 -3.50 -13.46 14.54
N ILE A 27 -2.26 -13.95 14.36
CA ILE A 27 -1.97 -15.35 13.99
C ILE A 27 -2.90 -15.83 12.87
N GLU A 28 -2.86 -15.15 11.72
CA GLU A 28 -3.64 -15.58 10.57
C GLU A 28 -3.08 -16.90 10.05
N SER A 29 -3.98 -17.84 9.74
CA SER A 29 -3.59 -19.10 9.13
C SER A 29 -2.91 -18.85 7.77
N GLU A 30 -2.10 -19.81 7.28
CA GLU A 30 -1.49 -19.71 5.94
C GLU A 30 -2.55 -19.50 4.83
N ILE A 31 -3.77 -19.98 5.07
CA ILE A 31 -4.92 -19.83 4.17
C ILE A 31 -5.41 -18.37 4.14
N GLU A 32 -5.54 -17.73 5.30
CA GLU A 32 -5.94 -16.31 5.40
C GLU A 32 -4.89 -15.40 4.79
N SER A 33 -3.61 -15.67 5.08
CA SER A 33 -2.49 -14.94 4.44
C SER A 33 -2.54 -15.03 2.91
N LYS A 34 -2.77 -16.22 2.36
CA LYS A 34 -2.89 -16.45 0.91
C LYS A 34 -4.13 -15.78 0.32
N HIS A 35 -5.23 -15.76 1.05
CA HIS A 35 -6.44 -15.08 0.62
C HIS A 35 -6.20 -13.56 0.53
N ILE A 36 -5.62 -12.95 1.57
CA ILE A 36 -5.28 -11.52 1.58
C ILE A 36 -4.31 -11.18 0.44
N GLU A 37 -3.27 -11.99 0.22
CA GLU A 37 -2.32 -11.80 -0.88
C GLU A 37 -3.03 -11.81 -2.24
N SER A 38 -3.86 -12.82 -2.49
CA SER A 38 -4.63 -12.94 -3.74
C SER A 38 -5.59 -11.77 -3.94
N THR A 39 -6.22 -11.29 -2.86
CA THR A 39 -7.15 -10.16 -2.89
C THR A 39 -6.42 -8.86 -3.23
N ILE A 40 -5.26 -8.60 -2.62
CA ILE A 40 -4.44 -7.42 -2.92
C ILE A 40 -3.89 -7.48 -4.34
N ASP A 41 -3.42 -8.63 -4.81
CA ASP A 41 -2.93 -8.79 -6.19
C ASP A 41 -4.05 -8.49 -7.19
N THR A 42 -5.23 -9.09 -7.00
CA THR A 42 -6.40 -8.87 -7.86
C THR A 42 -6.79 -7.38 -7.90
N PHE A 43 -6.89 -6.74 -6.73
CA PHE A 43 -7.17 -5.31 -6.62
C PHE A 43 -6.17 -4.46 -7.42
N LEU A 44 -4.87 -4.76 -7.30
CA LEU A 44 -3.82 -4.01 -7.98
C LEU A 44 -3.88 -4.21 -9.50
N TRP A 45 -4.20 -5.41 -9.99
CA TRP A 45 -4.37 -5.71 -11.42
C TRP A 45 -5.57 -5.01 -12.05
N GLU A 46 -6.63 -4.78 -11.27
CA GLU A 46 -7.78 -3.98 -11.72
C GLU A 46 -7.47 -2.48 -11.85
N GLN A 47 -6.38 -2.01 -11.23
CA GLN A 47 -5.97 -0.62 -11.36
C GLN A 47 -5.18 -0.39 -12.66
N GLY A 48 -5.38 0.80 -13.25
CA GLY A 48 -4.57 1.24 -14.39
C GLY A 48 -3.08 1.25 -14.06
N TYR A 49 -2.25 0.92 -15.07
CA TYR A 49 -0.79 0.76 -14.94
C TYR A 49 -0.11 1.86 -14.12
N GLU A 50 -0.45 3.13 -14.38
CA GLU A 50 0.11 4.30 -13.69
C GLU A 50 -0.14 4.25 -12.17
N LYS A 51 -1.40 4.04 -11.77
CA LYS A 51 -1.81 4.00 -10.37
C LYS A 51 -1.16 2.82 -9.66
N ARG A 52 -1.25 1.64 -10.26
CA ARG A 52 -0.62 0.41 -9.76
C ARG A 52 0.89 0.59 -9.53
N ASN A 53 1.62 1.13 -10.51
CA ASN A 53 3.06 1.32 -10.39
C ASN A 53 3.43 2.30 -9.28
N ILE A 54 2.68 3.40 -9.13
CA ILE A 54 2.87 4.36 -8.01
C ILE A 54 2.67 3.66 -6.66
N PHE A 55 1.62 2.85 -6.53
CA PHE A 55 1.32 2.13 -5.28
C PHE A 55 2.37 1.09 -4.93
N ILE A 56 2.77 0.24 -5.88
CA ILE A 56 3.83 -0.76 -5.67
C ILE A 56 5.14 -0.07 -5.28
N ARG A 57 5.52 1.01 -5.98
CA ARG A 57 6.72 1.76 -5.62
C ARG A 57 6.67 2.34 -4.22
N ARG A 58 5.51 2.86 -3.82
CA ARG A 58 5.33 3.40 -2.48
C ARG A 58 5.41 2.32 -1.41
N TYR A 59 4.60 1.26 -1.52
CA TYR A 59 4.36 0.30 -0.43
C TYR A 59 5.23 -0.96 -0.47
N TRP A 60 5.76 -1.34 -1.65
CA TRP A 60 6.64 -2.52 -1.79
C TRP A 60 8.12 -2.13 -1.84
N TYR A 61 8.45 -1.10 -2.62
CA TYR A 61 9.84 -0.63 -2.75
C TYR A 61 10.22 0.47 -1.75
N PHE A 62 9.26 0.99 -1.00
CA PHE A 62 9.46 2.08 -0.03
C PHE A 62 10.09 3.34 -0.65
N ASP A 63 9.81 3.60 -1.94
CA ASP A 63 10.23 4.84 -2.59
C ASP A 63 9.58 6.05 -1.88
N SER A 64 10.35 7.13 -1.73
CA SER A 64 9.81 8.41 -1.25
C SER A 64 8.89 9.04 -2.30
N ILE A 65 8.04 9.97 -1.89
CA ILE A 65 7.17 10.70 -2.83
C ILE A 65 8.02 11.44 -3.88
N GLU A 66 9.17 11.98 -3.50
CA GLU A 66 10.13 12.66 -4.38
C GLU A 66 10.69 11.70 -5.43
N SER A 67 11.19 10.53 -5.02
CA SER A 67 11.64 9.47 -5.95
C SER A 67 10.51 9.03 -6.89
N ILE A 68 9.26 8.99 -6.41
CA ILE A 68 8.11 8.67 -7.25
C ILE A 68 7.87 9.75 -8.30
N CYS A 69 7.92 11.04 -7.90
CA CYS A 69 7.79 12.17 -8.81
C CYS A 69 8.88 12.15 -9.88
N GLU A 70 10.14 11.92 -9.52
CA GLU A 70 11.27 11.88 -10.47
C GLU A 70 11.09 10.84 -11.57
N LYS A 71 10.68 9.60 -11.23
CA LYS A 71 10.51 8.55 -12.26
C LYS A 71 9.20 8.66 -13.05
N THR A 72 8.20 9.42 -12.57
CA THR A 72 6.88 9.54 -13.23
C THR A 72 6.66 10.87 -13.92
N GLY A 73 7.41 11.92 -13.56
CA GLY A 73 7.19 13.29 -14.01
C GLY A 73 5.98 13.98 -13.36
N PHE A 74 5.31 13.36 -12.39
CA PHE A 74 4.15 13.96 -11.73
C PHE A 74 4.52 14.88 -10.57
N SER A 75 3.62 15.82 -10.29
CA SER A 75 3.72 16.65 -9.09
C SER A 75 3.48 15.82 -7.83
N GLN A 76 4.07 16.25 -6.71
CA GLN A 76 3.82 15.62 -5.41
C GLN A 76 2.33 15.57 -5.07
N SER A 77 1.58 16.63 -5.39
CA SER A 77 0.13 16.67 -5.16
C SER A 77 -0.58 15.57 -5.93
N LYS A 78 -0.25 15.36 -7.21
CA LYS A 78 -0.85 14.29 -8.02
C LYS A 78 -0.50 12.90 -7.45
N VAL A 79 0.76 12.67 -7.09
CA VAL A 79 1.20 11.39 -6.49
C VAL A 79 0.45 11.12 -5.18
N LYS A 80 0.38 12.11 -4.28
CA LYS A 80 -0.35 11.99 -3.01
C LYS A 80 -1.83 11.72 -3.21
N SER A 81 -2.47 12.41 -4.16
CA SER A 81 -3.89 12.17 -4.51
C SER A 81 -4.13 10.76 -5.05
N ILE A 82 -3.26 10.25 -5.92
CA ILE A 82 -3.35 8.87 -6.43
C ILE A 82 -3.24 7.87 -5.29
N LEU A 83 -2.21 8.02 -4.44
CA LEU A 83 -1.99 7.12 -3.31
C LEU A 83 -3.17 7.13 -2.33
N TYR A 84 -3.71 8.30 -2.01
CA TYR A 84 -4.88 8.43 -1.15
C TYR A 84 -6.12 7.75 -1.76
N GLU A 85 -6.43 8.02 -3.03
CA GLU A 85 -7.56 7.38 -3.73
C GLU A 85 -7.42 5.86 -3.73
N MET A 86 -6.22 5.35 -4.02
CA MET A 86 -5.96 3.91 -4.03
C MET A 86 -6.09 3.27 -2.66
N ARG A 87 -5.61 3.92 -1.60
CA ARG A 87 -5.75 3.44 -0.22
C ARG A 87 -7.21 3.31 0.19
N LEU A 88 -8.04 4.32 -0.12
CA LEU A 88 -9.48 4.26 0.14
C LEU A 88 -10.17 3.13 -0.64
N LYS A 89 -9.76 2.91 -1.89
CA LYS A 89 -10.31 1.83 -2.72
C LYS A 89 -9.89 0.46 -2.22
N LEU A 90 -8.62 0.29 -1.86
CA LEU A 90 -8.10 -0.95 -1.31
C LEU A 90 -8.87 -1.32 -0.04
N ARG A 91 -9.02 -0.38 0.89
CA ARG A 91 -9.80 -0.61 2.12
C ARG A 91 -11.21 -1.12 1.81
N LYS A 92 -11.95 -0.42 0.93
CA LYS A 92 -13.31 -0.83 0.55
C LYS A 92 -13.35 -2.20 -0.12
N TYR A 93 -12.32 -2.53 -0.91
CA TYR A 93 -12.20 -3.81 -1.60
C TYR A 93 -11.95 -4.95 -0.61
N LEU A 94 -11.06 -4.74 0.37
CA LEU A 94 -10.82 -5.70 1.45
C LEU A 94 -12.10 -5.90 2.29
N GLU A 95 -12.78 -4.81 2.68
CA GLU A 95 -14.06 -4.87 3.39
C GLU A 95 -15.13 -5.67 2.61
N SER A 96 -15.19 -5.53 1.28
CA SER A 96 -16.15 -6.29 0.45
C SER A 96 -15.81 -7.78 0.32
N GLU A 97 -14.54 -8.15 0.45
CA GLU A 97 -14.08 -9.54 0.44
C GLU A 97 -14.14 -10.18 1.85
N GLY A 98 -14.70 -9.46 2.84
CA GLY A 98 -14.84 -9.95 4.21
C GLY A 98 -13.55 -9.91 5.02
N ILE A 99 -12.52 -9.20 4.54
CA ILE A 99 -11.27 -8.97 5.25
C ILE A 99 -11.47 -7.74 6.12
N GLU A 100 -11.34 -7.88 7.45
CA GLU A 100 -11.48 -6.75 8.37
C GLU A 100 -10.28 -5.80 8.25
N VAL A 101 -10.58 -4.50 8.20
CA VAL A 101 -9.64 -3.42 7.91
C VAL A 101 -9.69 -2.31 8.95
#